data_AF-A0AAF5DKE0-F1
#
_entry.id   AF-A0AAF5DKE0-F1
#
_cell.length_a   1.000
_cell.length_b   1.000
_cell.length_c   1.000
_cell.angle_alpha   90.00
_cell.angle_beta   90.00
_cell.angle_gamma   90.00
#
_symmetry.space_group_name_H-M   'P 1'
#
loop_
_entity.id
_entity.type
_entity.pdbx_description
1 polymer ?
#
loop_
_entity_poly.entity_id
_entity_poly.type
_entity_poly.pdbx_seq_one_letter_code
_entity_poly.pdbx_strand_id
1 'polypeptide(L)'
;MYFLTTLITIFTITFFSSLGYKVDCPTNSGKGCTIYMTPFEGVYQYFLDQLDEKTLSYGFNIERDGDAYQFAKVNKRIKDHVSAEKQRSFANLLGTIPENQNVNIKVVENTNTEPGTEYHFPRSSN
;
A
#
# COMPACT_ATOMS: atom_id res chain seq x y z
N MET A 1 41.56 26.87 -21.43
CA MET A 1 40.20 26.83 -22.03
C MET A 1 39.88 25.38 -22.36
N TYR A 2 38.89 24.82 -21.66
CA TYR A 2 38.25 23.50 -21.84
C TYR A 2 39.10 22.23 -21.63
N PHE A 3 38.41 21.16 -21.24
CA PHE A 3 38.84 19.79 -20.93
C PHE A 3 39.13 19.45 -19.46
N LEU A 4 38.03 19.25 -18.72
CA LEU A 4 37.85 18.24 -17.66
C LEU A 4 36.35 18.25 -17.32
N THR A 5 35.52 17.75 -18.24
CA THR A 5 34.79 16.49 -18.00
C THR A 5 33.90 16.53 -16.76
N THR A 6 32.67 17.00 -16.94
CA THR A 6 31.48 16.16 -16.75
C THR A 6 31.47 15.31 -15.47
N LEU A 7 31.50 15.92 -14.30
CA LEU A 7 30.79 15.36 -13.14
C LEU A 7 29.42 16.01 -13.09
N ILE A 8 28.61 15.63 -14.08
CA ILE A 8 27.18 15.54 -13.93
C ILE A 8 26.98 14.42 -12.90
N THR A 9 27.23 14.70 -11.63
CA THR A 9 26.50 14.00 -10.57
C THR A 9 25.08 14.51 -10.72
N ILE A 10 24.39 13.81 -11.61
CA ILE A 10 22.95 13.77 -11.72
C ILE A 10 22.48 13.75 -10.27
N PHE A 11 21.93 14.89 -9.84
CA PHE A 11 21.22 14.99 -8.59
C PHE A 11 19.90 14.25 -8.81
N THR A 12 19.97 12.93 -9.07
CA THR A 12 18.88 11.98 -8.92
C THR A 12 18.69 11.75 -7.42
N ILE A 13 18.50 12.85 -6.70
CA ILE A 13 17.48 12.87 -5.67
C ILE A 13 16.21 13.22 -6.47
N THR A 14 15.86 12.38 -7.45
CA THR A 14 14.49 12.32 -7.92
C THR A 14 13.69 12.15 -6.66
N PHE A 15 12.89 13.17 -6.35
CA PHE A 15 11.85 13.20 -5.33
C PHE A 15 11.28 11.79 -5.12
N PHE A 16 11.92 11.01 -4.25
CA PHE A 16 11.33 9.85 -3.63
C PHE A 16 10.50 10.44 -2.48
N SER A 17 9.53 11.29 -2.80
CA SER A 17 8.35 11.39 -1.95
C SER A 17 7.83 9.96 -1.93
N SER A 18 8.10 9.28 -0.82
CA SER A 18 7.95 7.85 -0.65
C SER A 18 6.48 7.48 -0.82
N LEU A 19 6.08 7.23 -2.06
CA LEU A 19 4.80 6.59 -2.34
C LEU A 19 4.97 5.14 -1.90
N GLY A 20 4.40 4.79 -0.76
CA GLY A 20 4.72 3.56 -0.05
C GLY A 20 3.53 2.94 0.63
N TYR A 21 3.82 2.09 1.61
CA TYR A 21 2.85 1.51 2.53
C TYR A 21 3.55 1.19 3.85
N LYS A 22 2.79 1.00 4.92
CA LYS A 22 3.33 0.52 6.20
C LYS A 22 2.84 -0.88 6.52
N VAL A 23 3.68 -1.66 7.18
CA VAL A 23 3.31 -2.96 7.73
C VAL A 23 3.54 -2.95 9.23
N ASP A 24 2.49 -3.17 9.99
CA ASP A 24 2.58 -3.41 11.43
C ASP A 24 2.27 -4.89 11.74
N CYS A 25 3.19 -5.57 12.40
CA CYS A 25 3.06 -6.96 12.82
C CYS A 25 3.17 -7.05 14.36
N PRO A 26 2.14 -6.65 15.10
CA PRO A 26 2.19 -6.61 16.56
C PRO A 26 2.31 -8.02 17.16
N THR A 27 3.41 -8.30 17.86
CA THR A 27 3.72 -9.61 18.44
C THR A 27 2.68 -10.11 19.46
N ASN A 28 2.01 -9.18 20.16
CA ASN A 28 1.24 -9.49 21.37
C ASN A 28 -0.28 -9.47 21.19
N SER A 29 -0.79 -9.24 19.98
CA SER A 29 -2.21 -8.92 19.83
C SER A 29 -3.08 -10.01 19.19
N GLY A 30 -2.48 -11.07 18.63
CA GLY A 30 -3.23 -12.10 17.89
C GLY A 30 -3.97 -11.55 16.65
N LYS A 31 -3.85 -10.26 16.35
CA LYS A 31 -4.54 -9.56 15.27
C LYS A 31 -3.95 -9.85 13.90
N GLY A 32 -2.76 -10.46 13.86
CA GLY A 32 -1.96 -10.59 12.63
C GLY A 32 -1.30 -9.27 12.24
N CYS A 33 -0.70 -9.26 11.06
CA CYS A 33 -0.11 -8.07 10.47
C CYS A 33 -1.18 -7.24 9.76
N THR A 34 -0.99 -5.91 9.73
CA THR A 34 -1.83 -4.98 8.98
C THR A 34 -0.98 -4.21 7.98
N ILE A 35 -1.42 -4.23 6.72
CA ILE A 35 -0.89 -3.37 5.66
C ILE A 35 -1.71 -2.08 5.65
N TYR A 36 -1.05 -0.94 5.85
CA TYR A 36 -1.62 0.39 5.73
C TYR A 36 -1.17 1.01 4.42
N MET A 37 -2.12 1.44 3.60
CA MET A 37 -1.86 2.09 2.31
C MET A 37 -2.78 3.29 2.10
N THR A 38 -2.34 4.28 1.33
CA THR A 38 -3.21 5.38 0.92
C THR A 38 -3.82 5.10 -0.45
N PRO A 39 -5.05 5.57 -0.74
CA PRO A 39 -5.70 5.35 -2.04
C PRO A 39 -5.03 6.13 -3.18
N PHE A 40 -4.09 7.02 -2.85
CA PHE A 40 -3.43 7.94 -3.79
C PHE A 40 -2.05 7.43 -4.22
N GLU A 41 -1.63 6.26 -3.74
CA GLU A 41 -0.35 5.64 -4.02
C GLU A 41 -0.49 4.42 -4.93
N GLY A 42 0.57 4.11 -5.69
CA GLY A 42 0.58 3.03 -6.67
C GLY A 42 0.30 1.64 -6.07
N VAL A 43 0.66 1.43 -4.80
CA VAL A 43 0.39 0.17 -4.09
C VAL A 43 -1.11 -0.11 -3.94
N TYR A 44 -1.94 0.95 -3.84
CA TYR A 44 -3.38 0.79 -3.75
C TYR A 44 -3.96 0.33 -5.08
N GLN A 45 -3.54 0.94 -6.19
CA GLN A 45 -3.93 0.46 -7.51
C GLN A 45 -3.47 -0.98 -7.74
N TYR A 46 -2.23 -1.30 -7.34
CA TYR A 46 -1.70 -2.66 -7.45
C TYR A 46 -2.54 -3.67 -6.64
N PHE A 47 -3.01 -3.29 -5.46
CA PHE A 47 -3.97 -4.08 -4.67
C PHE A 47 -5.29 -4.30 -5.43
N LEU A 48 -5.88 -3.24 -5.98
CA LEU A 48 -7.12 -3.35 -6.76
C LEU A 48 -6.96 -4.27 -7.98
N ASP A 49 -5.81 -4.21 -8.65
CA ASP A 49 -5.49 -5.07 -9.80
C ASP A 49 -5.43 -6.56 -9.45
N GLN A 50 -5.29 -6.93 -8.16
CA GLN A 50 -5.32 -8.32 -7.70
C GLN A 50 -6.74 -8.84 -7.40
N LEU A 51 -7.76 -7.98 -7.48
CA LEU A 51 -9.14 -8.34 -7.17
C LEU A 51 -9.89 -8.76 -8.44
N ASP A 52 -10.64 -9.85 -8.37
CA ASP A 52 -11.55 -10.21 -9.47
C ASP A 52 -12.67 -9.19 -9.67
N GLU A 53 -13.26 -9.19 -10.86
CA GLU A 53 -14.31 -8.26 -11.27
C GLU A 53 -15.50 -8.24 -10.31
N LYS A 54 -15.91 -9.41 -9.80
CA LYS A 54 -17.00 -9.51 -8.82
C LYS A 54 -16.65 -8.77 -7.54
N THR A 55 -15.43 -8.93 -7.05
CA THR A 55 -14.97 -8.23 -5.85
C THR A 55 -14.89 -6.73 -6.11
N LEU A 56 -14.27 -6.32 -7.22
CA LEU A 56 -14.19 -4.90 -7.63
C LEU A 56 -15.56 -4.23 -7.74
N SER A 57 -16.60 -4.97 -8.15
CA SER A 57 -17.96 -4.44 -8.27
C SER A 57 -18.56 -3.89 -6.96
N TYR A 58 -18.05 -4.30 -5.78
CA TYR A 58 -18.46 -3.72 -4.49
C TYR A 58 -18.00 -2.26 -4.31
N GLY A 59 -17.06 -1.81 -5.14
CA GLY A 59 -16.59 -0.43 -5.23
C GLY A 59 -15.59 -0.07 -4.13
N PHE A 60 -14.35 0.21 -4.51
CA PHE A 60 -13.27 0.60 -3.58
C PHE A 60 -12.73 2.01 -3.88
N ASN A 61 -13.47 2.83 -4.62
CA ASN A 61 -13.02 4.18 -4.96
C ASN A 61 -13.12 5.10 -3.74
N ILE A 62 -12.09 5.91 -3.54
CA ILE A 62 -12.05 7.04 -2.60
C ILE A 62 -11.70 8.28 -3.43
N GLU A 63 -12.50 9.32 -3.32
CA GLU A 63 -12.24 10.58 -4.01
C GLU A 63 -11.02 11.30 -3.41
N ARG A 64 -10.41 12.22 -4.15
CA ARG A 64 -9.19 12.93 -3.68
C ARG A 64 -9.43 13.75 -2.42
N ASP A 65 -10.62 14.30 -2.29
CA ASP A 65 -11.16 15.02 -1.13
C ASP A 65 -12.00 14.11 -0.22
N GLY A 66 -11.80 12.78 -0.31
CA GLY A 66 -12.54 11.80 0.45
C GLY A 66 -12.40 12.01 1.96
N ASP A 67 -13.54 11.95 2.65
CA ASP A 67 -13.61 12.14 4.10
C ASP A 67 -13.48 10.81 4.87
N ALA A 68 -13.45 10.90 6.20
CA ALA A 68 -13.38 9.74 7.08
C ALA A 68 -14.50 8.70 6.82
N TYR A 69 -15.66 9.13 6.32
CA TYR A 69 -16.76 8.22 5.95
C TYR A 69 -16.42 7.38 4.72
N GLN A 70 -15.79 7.96 3.68
CA GLN A 70 -15.33 7.19 2.52
C GLN A 70 -14.29 6.12 2.91
N PHE A 71 -13.29 6.49 3.73
CA PHE A 71 -12.29 5.54 4.23
C PHE A 71 -12.92 4.43 5.06
N ALA A 72 -13.85 4.75 5.96
CA ALA A 72 -14.56 3.74 6.76
C ALA A 72 -15.38 2.78 5.87
N LYS A 73 -16.04 3.31 4.84
CA LYS A 73 -16.83 2.53 3.89
C LYS A 73 -15.97 1.57 3.07
N VAL A 74 -14.83 2.04 2.54
CA VAL A 74 -13.88 1.19 1.79
C VAL A 74 -13.26 0.13 2.68
N ASN A 75 -12.81 0.47 3.88
CA ASN A 75 -12.28 -0.51 4.84
C ASN A 75 -13.31 -1.57 5.23
N LYS A 76 -14.58 -1.17 5.42
CA LYS A 76 -15.67 -2.12 5.65
C LYS A 76 -15.83 -3.07 4.47
N ARG A 77 -15.83 -2.56 3.24
CA ARG A 77 -15.93 -3.41 2.03
C ARG A 77 -14.74 -4.35 1.87
N ILE A 78 -13.53 -3.91 2.19
CA ILE A 78 -12.34 -4.78 2.17
C ILE A 78 -12.56 -5.94 3.14
N LYS A 79 -12.98 -5.64 4.37
CA LYS A 79 -13.28 -6.65 5.38
C LYS A 79 -14.40 -7.62 4.96
N ASP A 80 -15.45 -7.09 4.34
CA ASP A 80 -16.66 -7.87 4.02
C ASP A 80 -16.52 -8.67 2.70
N HIS A 81 -15.66 -8.25 1.76
CA HIS A 81 -15.62 -8.80 0.41
C HIS A 81 -14.25 -9.26 -0.10
N VAL A 82 -13.15 -8.89 0.56
CA VAL A 82 -11.81 -9.38 0.20
C VAL A 82 -11.44 -10.53 1.14
N SER A 83 -11.45 -11.75 0.62
CA SER A 83 -11.17 -12.96 1.40
C SER A 83 -9.76 -12.93 2.01
N ALA A 84 -9.59 -13.61 3.14
CA ALA A 84 -8.28 -13.74 3.79
C ALA A 84 -7.22 -14.33 2.85
N GLU A 85 -7.60 -15.24 1.96
CA GLU A 85 -6.73 -15.80 0.93
C GLU A 85 -6.22 -14.72 -0.04
N LYS A 86 -7.09 -13.82 -0.52
CA LYS A 86 -6.66 -12.71 -1.39
C LYS A 86 -5.77 -11.71 -0.67
N GLN A 87 -6.09 -11.39 0.58
CA GLN A 87 -5.24 -10.52 1.41
C GLN A 87 -3.85 -11.13 1.59
N ARG A 88 -3.79 -12.45 1.84
CA ARG A 88 -2.54 -13.20 1.89
C ARG A 88 -1.80 -13.19 0.55
N SER A 89 -2.46 -13.47 -0.57
CA SER A 89 -1.83 -13.45 -1.88
C SER A 89 -1.23 -12.09 -2.20
N PHE A 90 -1.95 -11.00 -1.88
CA PHE A 90 -1.41 -9.65 -2.00
C PHE A 90 -0.19 -9.40 -1.11
N ALA A 91 -0.24 -9.81 0.17
CA ALA A 91 0.91 -9.71 1.06
C ALA A 91 2.13 -10.50 0.58
N ASN A 92 1.91 -11.67 -0.03
CA ASN A 92 2.97 -12.48 -0.62
C ASN A 92 3.62 -11.79 -1.83
N LEU A 93 2.83 -11.10 -2.67
CA LEU A 93 3.35 -10.30 -3.78
C LEU A 93 4.23 -9.14 -3.28
N LEU A 94 3.87 -8.55 -2.14
CA LEU A 94 4.67 -7.51 -1.50
C LEU A 94 5.93 -8.06 -0.82
N GLY A 95 5.90 -9.30 -0.34
CA GLY A 95 7.05 -9.97 0.29
C GLY A 95 7.44 -9.44 1.67
N THR A 96 6.58 -8.67 2.33
CA THR A 96 6.88 -7.97 3.59
C THR A 96 6.25 -8.57 4.84
N ILE A 97 5.40 -9.60 4.69
CA ILE A 97 4.73 -10.27 5.80
C ILE A 97 5.07 -11.77 5.78
N PRO A 98 5.48 -12.37 6.92
CA PRO A 98 5.70 -13.81 7.01
C PRO A 98 4.45 -14.66 6.68
N GLU A 99 4.65 -15.82 6.06
CA GLU A 99 3.59 -16.72 5.58
C GLU A 99 2.68 -17.28 6.69
N ASN A 100 3.08 -17.23 7.95
CA ASN A 100 2.30 -17.73 9.10
C ASN A 100 1.51 -16.64 9.85
N GLN A 101 1.51 -15.39 9.38
CA GLN A 101 0.81 -14.27 10.04
C GLN A 101 -0.49 -13.91 9.35
N ASN A 102 -1.62 -13.88 10.06
CA ASN A 102 -2.87 -13.35 9.49
C ASN A 102 -2.63 -11.95 8.88
N VAL A 103 -3.24 -11.68 7.74
CA VAL A 103 -3.08 -10.41 7.03
C VAL A 103 -4.37 -9.63 7.11
N ASN A 104 -4.27 -8.35 7.45
CA ASN A 104 -5.33 -7.37 7.30
C ASN A 104 -4.84 -6.27 6.37
N ILE A 105 -5.78 -5.66 5.64
CA ILE A 105 -5.52 -4.52 4.78
C ILE A 105 -6.38 -3.35 5.27
N LYS A 106 -5.76 -2.18 5.46
CA LYS A 106 -6.44 -0.95 5.85
C LYS A 106 -6.01 0.20 4.94
N VAL A 107 -6.99 0.85 4.34
CA VAL A 107 -6.81 2.08 3.57
C VAL A 107 -6.93 3.26 4.51
N VAL A 108 -5.95 4.15 4.49
CA VAL A 108 -5.84 5.31 5.40
C VAL A 108 -5.52 6.56 4.61
N GLU A 109 -5.84 7.73 5.15
CA GLU A 109 -5.54 9.00 4.51
C GLU A 109 -4.03 9.26 4.45
N ASN A 110 -3.33 8.93 5.54
CA ASN A 110 -1.90 9.14 5.69
C ASN A 110 -1.29 7.98 6.48
N THR A 111 -0.31 7.29 5.89
CA THR A 111 0.38 6.17 6.55
C THR A 111 1.30 6.64 7.69
N ASN A 112 1.74 7.90 7.70
CA ASN A 112 2.62 8.44 8.75
C ASN A 112 2.00 8.38 10.16
N THR A 113 0.67 8.34 10.27
CA THR A 113 -0.05 8.25 11.55
C THR A 113 -0.29 6.81 12.01
N GLU A 114 0.06 5.81 11.20
CA GLU A 114 -0.14 4.39 11.50
C GLU A 114 1.17 3.76 12.01
N PRO A 115 1.14 2.69 12.83
CA PRO A 115 2.33 2.02 13.34
C PRO A 115 3.06 1.19 12.27
N GLY A 116 4.20 0.62 12.64
CA GLY A 116 4.93 -0.34 11.82
C GLY A 116 6.04 0.25 10.96
N THR A 117 6.57 -0.60 10.07
CA THR A 117 7.70 -0.30 9.18
C THR A 117 7.18 0.22 7.85
N GLU A 118 7.77 1.31 7.34
CA GLU A 118 7.49 1.85 6.01
C GLU A 118 8.27 1.08 4.93
N TYR A 119 7.59 0.80 3.83
CA TYR A 119 8.14 0.17 2.64
C TYR A 119 7.83 1.01 1.41
N HIS A 120 8.81 1.13 0.53
CA HIS A 120 8.64 1.78 -0.76
C HIS A 120 7.98 0.80 -1.74
N PHE A 121 7.02 1.30 -2.53
CA PHE A 121 6.45 0.54 -3.62
C PHE A 121 7.05 1.05 -4.94
N PRO A 122 7.92 0.27 -5.62
CA PRO A 122 8.42 0.69 -6.92
C PRO A 122 7.23 0.74 -7.87
N ARG A 123 6.95 1.93 -8.42
CA ARG A 123 6.00 2.04 -9.52
C ARG A 123 6.57 1.20 -10.66
N SER A 124 5.98 0.03 -10.91
CA SER A 124 6.29 -0.74 -12.10
C SER A 124 6.04 0.17 -13.30
N SER A 125 7.12 0.54 -13.99
CA SER A 125 7.02 1.18 -15.30
C SER A 125 6.53 0.12 -16.28
N ASN A 126 5.21 0.00 -16.42
CA ASN A 126 4.62 -0.56 -17.64
C ASN A 126 4.09 0.60 -18.47
#